data_AF-A0A9P6IQ76-F1
#
_entry.id   AF-A0A9P6IQ76-F1
#
_cell.length_a   1.000
_cell.length_b   1.000
_cell.length_c   1.000
_cell.angle_alpha   90.00
_cell.angle_beta   90.00
_cell.angle_gamma   90.00
#
_symmetry.space_group_name_H-M   'P 1'
#
loop_
_entity.id
_entity.type
_entity.pdbx_description
1 polymer ?
#
loop_
_entity_poly.entity_id
_entity_poly.type
_entity_poly.pdbx_seq_one_letter_code
_entity_poly.pdbx_strand_id
1 'polypeptide(L)'
;ARLRLERAGAIVFKDASANKGGVTSSSLEVLAALAFTDEEFAEHMQVTEDNIPSFYQNYVKEVQDIIERNAQLEFEALWREHQRTRTPRSILSDELSLAIVKLNENLQHTSLWNNVPLRKGVLEEAFPKLLQKQIGLQTLMQRIPENYVRAIFGSFLASRFVYKYGTEPSQFAFFEFMTPYFSKIQ
;
A
#
# COMPACT_ATOMS: atom_id res chain seq x y z
N ALA A 1 -29.68 0.78 2.31
CA ALA A 1 -29.75 1.92 1.36
C ALA A 1 -28.88 1.68 0.12
N ARG A 2 -27.56 1.51 0.25
CA ARG A 2 -26.60 1.34 -0.87
C ARG A 2 -27.03 0.32 -1.93
N LEU A 3 -27.39 -0.90 -1.52
CA LEU A 3 -27.86 -1.95 -2.45
C LEU A 3 -29.13 -1.57 -3.23
N ARG A 4 -30.04 -0.80 -2.63
CA ARG A 4 -31.26 -0.33 -3.33
C ARG A 4 -30.90 0.70 -4.39
N LEU A 5 -29.97 1.61 -4.09
CA LEU A 5 -29.47 2.61 -5.04
C LEU A 5 -28.75 1.94 -6.22
N GLU A 6 -27.87 0.97 -5.95
CA GLU A 6 -27.17 0.25 -7.02
C GLU A 6 -28.13 -0.58 -7.89
N ARG A 7 -29.14 -1.23 -7.30
CA ARG A 7 -30.20 -1.92 -8.06
C ARG A 7 -31.01 -0.97 -8.94
N ALA A 8 -31.13 0.30 -8.55
CA ALA A 8 -31.77 1.34 -9.35
C ALA A 8 -30.84 1.97 -10.41
N GLY A 9 -29.61 1.48 -10.55
CA GLY A 9 -28.63 1.93 -11.57
C GLY A 9 -27.65 3.00 -11.09
N ALA A 10 -27.72 3.44 -9.83
CA ALA A 10 -26.74 4.38 -9.29
C ALA A 10 -25.37 3.71 -9.08
N ILE A 11 -24.28 4.41 -9.42
CA ILE A 11 -22.93 3.96 -9.12
C ILE A 11 -22.56 4.43 -7.71
N VAL A 12 -22.38 3.50 -6.78
CA VAL A 12 -22.06 3.80 -5.39
C VAL A 12 -20.70 3.20 -5.03
N PHE A 13 -19.80 4.05 -4.56
CA PHE A 13 -18.55 3.64 -3.91
C PHE A 13 -18.69 3.78 -2.40
N LYS A 14 -18.21 2.77 -1.66
CA LYS A 14 -18.25 2.78 -0.19
C LYS A 14 -17.29 3.85 0.33
N ASP A 15 -17.68 4.52 1.41
CA ASP A 15 -16.86 5.48 2.14
C ASP A 15 -15.51 4.88 2.53
N ALA A 16 -15.51 3.64 3.06
CA ALA A 16 -14.31 2.90 3.42
C ALA A 16 -13.31 2.67 2.26
N SER A 17 -13.74 2.77 1.00
CA SER A 17 -12.83 2.78 -0.16
C SER A 17 -12.44 4.21 -0.54
N ALA A 18 -13.39 5.15 -0.53
CA ALA A 18 -13.16 6.53 -0.96
C ALA A 18 -12.33 7.37 0.04
N ASN A 19 -12.24 6.98 1.32
CA ASN A 19 -11.61 7.77 2.38
C ASN A 19 -10.22 7.27 2.82
N LYS A 20 -9.63 6.28 2.12
CA LYS A 20 -8.33 5.67 2.50
C LYS A 20 -7.12 6.62 2.41
N GLY A 21 -7.28 7.80 1.82
CA GLY A 21 -6.22 8.81 1.72
C GLY A 21 -5.68 9.23 3.08
N GLY A 22 -6.55 9.48 4.07
CA GLY A 22 -6.12 9.89 5.42
C GLY A 22 -5.36 8.81 6.18
N VAL A 23 -5.74 7.53 5.99
CA VAL A 23 -5.01 6.40 6.57
C VAL A 23 -3.62 6.28 5.92
N THR A 24 -3.54 6.46 4.59
CA THR A 24 -2.28 6.40 3.86
C THR A 24 -1.34 7.53 4.26
N SER A 25 -1.82 8.77 4.35
CA SER A 25 -0.98 9.91 4.73
C SER A 25 -0.44 9.78 6.14
N SER A 26 -1.30 9.44 7.12
CA SER A 26 -0.87 9.25 8.51
C SER A 26 0.11 8.08 8.68
N SER A 27 -0.11 6.97 7.96
CA SER A 27 0.82 5.82 7.98
C SER A 27 2.20 6.21 7.43
N LEU A 28 2.25 7.02 6.36
CA LEU A 28 3.50 7.48 5.76
C LEU A 28 4.18 8.59 6.59
N GLU A 29 3.43 9.37 7.36
CA GLU A 29 3.98 10.31 8.33
C GLU A 29 4.64 9.57 9.51
N VAL A 30 3.96 8.57 10.08
CA VAL A 30 4.53 7.70 11.12
C VAL A 30 5.76 6.96 10.60
N LEU A 31 5.72 6.48 9.35
CA LEU A 31 6.87 5.85 8.71
C LEU A 31 8.08 6.79 8.66
N ALA A 32 7.89 8.06 8.28
CA ALA A 32 8.97 9.05 8.26
C ALA A 32 9.51 9.32 9.66
N ALA A 33 8.64 9.43 10.67
CA ALA A 33 9.04 9.61 12.07
C ALA A 33 9.84 8.43 12.63
N LEU A 34 9.51 7.19 12.23
CA LEU A 34 10.28 5.99 12.63
C LEU A 34 11.60 5.85 11.86
N ALA A 35 11.72 6.51 10.71
CA ALA A 35 12.87 6.39 9.82
C ALA A 35 13.99 7.38 10.15
N PHE A 36 13.63 8.59 10.54
CA PHE A 36 14.57 9.66 10.90
C PHE A 36 14.99 9.59 12.37
N THR A 37 16.17 10.12 12.70
CA THR A 37 16.47 10.52 14.09
C THR A 37 15.70 11.79 14.45
N ASP A 38 15.66 12.15 15.74
CA ASP A 38 14.97 13.36 16.18
C ASP A 38 15.53 14.62 15.50
N GLU A 39 16.86 14.71 15.32
CA GLU A 39 17.51 15.83 14.64
C GLU A 39 17.19 15.84 13.14
N GLU A 40 17.27 14.70 12.46
CA GLU A 40 16.95 14.60 11.03
C GLU A 40 15.46 14.89 10.77
N PHE A 41 14.56 14.49 11.67
CA PHE A 41 13.13 14.76 11.58
C PHE A 41 12.85 16.25 11.76
N ALA A 42 13.49 16.89 12.75
CA ALA A 42 13.40 18.34 12.95
C ALA A 42 13.90 19.12 11.72
N GLU A 43 14.95 18.64 11.06
CA GLU A 43 15.49 19.27 9.86
C GLU A 43 14.59 19.08 8.62
N HIS A 44 14.09 17.87 8.39
CA HIS A 44 13.49 17.49 7.11
C HIS A 44 11.96 17.48 7.10
N MET A 45 11.32 17.28 8.25
CA MET A 45 9.87 17.05 8.36
C MET A 45 9.15 18.12 9.18
N GLN A 46 9.82 18.74 10.14
CA GLN A 46 9.17 19.72 11.02
C GLN A 46 8.91 21.04 10.29
N VAL A 47 7.63 21.43 10.26
CA VAL A 47 7.18 22.71 9.72
C VAL A 47 7.07 23.74 10.84
N THR A 48 7.62 24.94 10.63
CA THR A 48 7.45 26.11 11.50
C THR A 48 6.81 27.25 10.72
N GLU A 49 6.41 28.33 11.41
CA GLU A 49 5.81 29.51 10.76
C GLU A 49 6.75 30.12 9.70
N ASP A 50 8.06 30.10 9.96
CA ASP A 50 9.07 30.73 9.11
C ASP A 50 9.72 29.77 8.11
N ASN A 51 9.55 28.46 8.27
CA ASN A 51 10.25 27.46 7.46
C ASN A 51 9.40 26.22 7.21
N ILE A 52 9.17 25.93 5.92
CA ILE A 52 8.61 24.66 5.45
C ILE A 52 9.75 23.91 4.73
N PRO A 53 10.32 22.85 5.31
CA PRO A 53 11.42 22.13 4.70
C PRO A 53 11.10 21.68 3.27
N SER A 54 12.07 21.82 2.37
CA SER A 54 11.91 21.39 0.97
C SER A 54 11.68 19.88 0.87
N PHE A 55 12.29 19.09 1.78
CA PHE A 55 12.03 17.66 1.88
C PHE A 55 10.56 17.39 2.21
N TYR A 56 10.00 18.01 3.27
CA TYR A 56 8.60 17.87 3.64
C TYR A 56 7.65 18.18 2.47
N GLN A 57 7.86 19.30 1.77
CA GLN A 57 7.01 19.68 0.62
C GLN A 57 7.02 18.61 -0.49
N ASN A 58 8.21 18.11 -0.82
CA ASN A 58 8.34 17.05 -1.82
C ASN A 58 7.77 15.71 -1.32
N TYR A 59 7.92 15.43 -0.02
CA TYR A 59 7.38 14.22 0.60
C TYR A 59 5.85 14.21 0.62
N VAL A 60 5.22 15.35 0.94
CA VAL A 60 3.75 15.51 0.84
C VAL A 60 3.27 15.24 -0.59
N LYS A 61 3.99 15.74 -1.60
CA LYS A 61 3.67 15.46 -3.01
C LYS A 61 3.78 13.97 -3.34
N GLU A 62 4.84 13.29 -2.90
CA GLU A 62 4.98 11.85 -3.09
C GLU A 62 3.87 11.06 -2.35
N VAL A 63 3.47 11.49 -1.14
CA VAL A 63 2.34 10.90 -0.41
C VAL A 63 1.04 11.05 -1.20
N GLN A 64 0.78 12.22 -1.80
CA GLN A 64 -0.37 12.43 -2.67
C GLN A 64 -0.34 11.50 -3.90
N ASP A 65 0.81 11.38 -4.57
CA ASP A 65 0.97 10.46 -5.70
C ASP A 65 0.70 8.99 -5.31
N ILE A 66 1.11 8.58 -4.11
CA ILE A 66 0.83 7.24 -3.57
C ILE A 66 -0.67 7.05 -3.30
N ILE A 67 -1.33 8.06 -2.71
CA ILE A 67 -2.78 8.04 -2.46
C ILE A 67 -3.55 7.90 -3.77
N GLU A 68 -3.23 8.72 -4.77
CA GLU A 68 -3.88 8.69 -6.09
C GLU A 68 -3.69 7.34 -6.78
N ARG A 69 -2.47 6.81 -6.76
CA ARG A 69 -2.17 5.48 -7.33
C ARG A 69 -2.94 4.37 -6.62
N ASN A 70 -3.01 4.40 -5.30
CA ASN A 70 -3.76 3.40 -4.53
C ASN A 70 -5.27 3.49 -4.80
N ALA A 71 -5.81 4.71 -4.87
CA ALA A 71 -7.21 4.95 -5.21
C ALA A 71 -7.54 4.46 -6.62
N GLN A 72 -6.65 4.72 -7.59
CA GLN A 72 -6.80 4.22 -8.97
C GLN A 72 -6.82 2.68 -9.00
N LEU A 73 -5.86 2.02 -8.34
CA LEU A 73 -5.80 0.56 -8.33
C LEU A 73 -7.03 -0.09 -7.72
N GLU A 74 -7.53 0.44 -6.60
CA GLU A 74 -8.76 -0.06 -5.98
C GLU A 74 -9.99 0.21 -6.83
N PHE A 75 -10.09 1.40 -7.42
CA PHE A 75 -11.17 1.74 -8.35
C PHE A 75 -11.21 0.78 -9.53
N GLU A 76 -10.08 0.56 -10.20
CA GLU A 76 -9.99 -0.35 -11.35
C GLU A 76 -10.34 -1.80 -10.97
N ALA A 77 -9.93 -2.24 -9.78
CA ALA A 77 -10.31 -3.55 -9.25
C ALA A 77 -11.83 -3.65 -9.05
N LEU A 78 -12.43 -2.68 -8.34
CA LEU A 78 -13.87 -2.63 -8.10
C LEU A 78 -14.67 -2.55 -9.40
N TRP A 79 -14.21 -1.74 -10.34
CA TRP A 79 -14.87 -1.53 -11.61
C TRP A 79 -14.88 -2.80 -12.45
N ARG A 80 -13.71 -3.43 -12.60
CA ARG A 80 -13.55 -4.69 -13.33
C ARG A 80 -14.36 -5.82 -12.71
N GLU A 81 -14.28 -6.00 -11.38
CA GLU A 81 -15.01 -7.08 -10.70
C GLU A 81 -16.52 -6.89 -10.79
N HIS A 82 -17.01 -5.65 -10.71
CA HIS A 82 -18.43 -5.36 -10.92
C HIS A 82 -18.87 -5.66 -12.36
N GLN A 83 -18.08 -5.30 -13.37
CA GLN A 83 -18.41 -5.63 -14.75
C GLN A 83 -18.48 -7.14 -15.00
N ARG A 84 -17.54 -7.90 -14.39
CA ARG A 84 -17.44 -9.36 -14.53
C ARG A 84 -18.56 -10.10 -13.82
N THR A 85 -18.86 -9.75 -12.57
CA THR A 85 -19.76 -10.52 -11.69
C THR A 85 -21.15 -9.94 -11.56
N ARG A 86 -21.32 -8.64 -11.88
CA ARG A 86 -22.50 -7.82 -11.54
C ARG A 86 -22.78 -7.71 -10.03
N THR A 87 -21.85 -8.15 -9.17
CA THR A 87 -21.93 -7.95 -7.73
C THR A 87 -21.88 -6.46 -7.41
N PRO A 88 -22.76 -5.93 -6.53
CA PRO A 88 -22.73 -4.54 -6.10
C PRO A 88 -21.34 -4.10 -5.61
N ARG A 89 -20.90 -2.92 -6.02
CA ARG A 89 -19.58 -2.37 -5.66
C ARG A 89 -19.43 -2.21 -4.15
N SER A 90 -20.53 -1.92 -3.45
CA SER A 90 -20.53 -1.87 -1.98
C SER A 90 -20.19 -3.20 -1.32
N ILE A 91 -20.50 -4.34 -1.95
CA ILE A 91 -20.13 -5.68 -1.46
C ILE A 91 -18.68 -5.97 -1.86
N LEU A 92 -18.31 -5.71 -3.12
CA LEU A 92 -16.95 -5.94 -3.62
C LEU A 92 -15.89 -5.15 -2.83
N SER A 93 -16.22 -3.95 -2.35
CA SER A 93 -15.35 -3.14 -1.47
C SER A 93 -14.99 -3.88 -0.18
N ASP A 94 -15.96 -4.57 0.42
CA ASP A 94 -15.74 -5.36 1.64
C ASP A 94 -14.97 -6.64 1.34
N GLU A 95 -15.30 -7.32 0.24
CA GLU A 95 -14.61 -8.54 -0.18
C GLU A 95 -13.13 -8.29 -0.53
N LEU A 96 -12.83 -7.21 -1.27
CA LEU A 96 -11.45 -6.82 -1.59
C LEU A 96 -10.68 -6.50 -0.30
N SER A 97 -11.26 -5.71 0.59
CA SER A 97 -10.60 -5.33 1.85
C SER A 97 -10.32 -6.57 2.71
N LEU A 98 -11.29 -7.49 2.82
CA LEU A 98 -11.12 -8.74 3.57
C LEU A 98 -10.07 -9.65 2.94
N ALA A 99 -10.03 -9.76 1.60
CA ALA A 99 -9.03 -10.54 0.89
C ALA A 99 -7.62 -9.98 1.11
N ILE A 100 -7.45 -8.65 1.10
CA ILE A 100 -6.16 -8.00 1.39
C ILE A 100 -5.71 -8.28 2.82
N VAL A 101 -6.59 -8.14 3.82
CA VAL A 101 -6.25 -8.38 5.22
C VAL A 101 -5.83 -9.84 5.43
N LYS A 102 -6.64 -10.79 4.95
CA LYS A 102 -6.33 -12.23 5.06
C LYS A 102 -5.01 -12.59 4.39
N LEU A 103 -4.75 -12.08 3.18
CA LEU A 103 -3.51 -12.36 2.48
C LEU A 103 -2.31 -11.70 3.17
N ASN A 104 -2.45 -10.48 3.68
CA ASN A 104 -1.39 -9.81 4.44
C ASN A 104 -1.00 -10.61 5.69
N GLU A 105 -1.98 -11.06 6.48
CA GLU A 105 -1.75 -11.93 7.65
C GLU A 105 -0.98 -13.19 7.25
N ASN A 106 -1.43 -13.89 6.20
CA ASN A 106 -0.73 -15.07 5.70
C ASN A 106 0.72 -14.75 5.28
N LEU A 107 0.94 -13.66 4.54
CA LEU A 107 2.26 -13.27 4.05
C LEU A 107 3.25 -12.96 5.17
N GLN A 108 2.80 -12.37 6.27
CA GLN A 108 3.65 -12.07 7.44
C GLN A 108 4.25 -13.32 8.09
N HIS A 109 3.59 -14.48 7.93
CA HIS A 109 4.03 -15.78 8.46
C HIS A 109 4.74 -16.66 7.42
N THR A 110 4.85 -16.23 6.17
CA THR A 110 5.51 -17.01 5.11
C THR A 110 7.04 -16.92 5.19
N SER A 111 7.71 -17.93 4.61
CA SER A 111 9.16 -17.91 4.41
C SER A 111 9.63 -16.89 3.36
N LEU A 112 8.72 -16.21 2.64
CA LEU A 112 9.07 -15.17 1.66
C LEU A 112 9.86 -14.03 2.31
N TRP A 113 9.54 -13.68 3.55
CA TRP A 113 10.27 -12.67 4.31
C TRP A 113 11.75 -13.04 4.54
N ASN A 114 12.06 -14.33 4.65
CA ASN A 114 13.43 -14.81 4.91
C ASN A 114 14.31 -14.73 3.65
N ASN A 115 13.72 -14.58 2.46
CA ASN A 115 14.45 -14.32 1.23
C ASN A 115 14.87 -12.85 1.19
N VAL A 116 16.12 -12.56 1.59
CA VAL A 116 16.64 -11.20 1.73
C VAL A 116 16.59 -10.41 0.41
N PRO A 117 17.03 -10.93 -0.75
CA PRO A 117 16.87 -10.22 -2.01
C PRO A 117 15.42 -9.88 -2.36
N LEU A 118 14.48 -10.83 -2.17
CA LEU A 118 13.06 -10.62 -2.42
C LEU A 118 12.50 -9.53 -1.51
N ARG A 119 12.80 -9.62 -0.22
CA ARG A 119 12.42 -8.63 0.78
C ARG A 119 12.89 -7.23 0.38
N LYS A 120 14.16 -7.09 -0.04
CA LYS A 120 14.71 -5.80 -0.49
C LYS A 120 13.98 -5.27 -1.72
N GLY A 121 13.79 -6.10 -2.76
CA GLY A 121 13.12 -5.68 -3.99
C GLY A 121 11.66 -5.25 -3.76
N VAL A 122 10.94 -5.94 -2.88
CA VAL A 122 9.57 -5.56 -2.52
C VAL A 122 9.54 -4.27 -1.70
N LEU A 123 10.41 -4.15 -0.69
CA LEU A 123 10.46 -2.93 0.15
C LEU A 123 10.94 -1.70 -0.63
N GLU A 124 11.78 -1.89 -1.64
CA GLU A 124 12.18 -0.82 -2.54
C GLU A 124 10.98 -0.25 -3.31
N GLU A 125 10.04 -1.10 -3.72
CA GLU A 125 8.79 -0.66 -4.36
C GLU A 125 7.76 -0.13 -3.35
N ALA A 126 7.77 -0.64 -2.12
CA ALA A 126 6.79 -0.30 -1.08
C ALA A 126 7.08 1.00 -0.34
N PHE A 127 8.36 1.31 -0.07
CA PHE A 127 8.74 2.53 0.63
C PHE A 127 8.70 3.76 -0.29
N PRO A 128 8.42 4.96 0.25
CA PRO A 128 8.57 6.22 -0.49
C PRO A 128 10.00 6.40 -1.02
N LYS A 129 10.13 6.83 -2.28
CA LYS A 129 11.42 7.00 -2.94
C LYS A 129 12.22 8.15 -2.35
N LEU A 130 11.58 9.21 -1.84
CA LEU A 130 12.29 10.30 -1.19
C LEU A 130 12.95 9.86 0.12
N LEU A 131 12.26 9.07 0.94
CA LEU A 131 12.86 8.49 2.15
C LEU A 131 14.03 7.55 1.80
N GLN A 132 13.88 6.72 0.78
CA GLN A 132 14.95 5.85 0.32
C GLN A 132 16.16 6.64 -0.19
N LYS A 133 15.94 7.74 -0.91
CA LYS A 133 17.01 8.62 -1.40
C LYS A 133 17.72 9.34 -0.25
N GLN A 134 16.99 9.74 0.79
CA GLN A 134 17.53 10.50 1.92
C GLN A 134 18.28 9.62 2.93
N ILE A 135 17.71 8.47 3.29
CA ILE A 135 18.19 7.63 4.41
C ILE A 135 18.87 6.34 3.92
N GLY A 136 18.47 5.85 2.74
CA GLY A 136 18.91 4.57 2.19
C GLY A 136 18.06 3.39 2.68
N LEU A 137 17.77 2.44 1.77
CA LEU A 137 16.90 1.29 2.05
C LEU A 137 17.40 0.41 3.21
N GLN A 138 18.72 0.18 3.32
CA GLN A 138 19.26 -0.64 4.42
C GLN A 138 19.05 0.04 5.78
N THR A 139 19.32 1.33 5.86
CA THR A 139 19.14 2.12 7.08
C THR A 139 17.67 2.19 7.49
N LEU A 140 16.76 2.39 6.53
CA LEU A 140 15.31 2.31 6.78
C LEU A 140 14.92 0.97 7.44
N MET A 141 15.38 -0.13 6.87
CA MET A 141 15.09 -1.48 7.40
C MET A 141 15.70 -1.74 8.79
N GLN A 142 16.74 -1.00 9.18
CA GLN A 142 17.39 -1.12 10.49
C GLN A 142 16.72 -0.23 11.54
N ARG A 143 16.32 0.99 11.18
CA ARG A 143 15.72 1.97 12.10
C ARG A 143 14.24 1.67 12.37
N ILE A 144 13.49 1.25 11.35
CA ILE A 144 12.06 0.96 11.49
C ILE A 144 11.89 -0.40 12.20
N PRO A 145 11.01 -0.50 13.21
CA PRO A 145 10.72 -1.77 13.88
C PRO A 145 10.36 -2.90 12.90
N GLU A 146 10.94 -4.10 13.10
CA GLU A 146 10.80 -5.21 12.15
C GLU A 146 9.32 -5.59 11.89
N ASN A 147 8.48 -5.56 12.93
CA ASN A 147 7.05 -5.82 12.80
C ASN A 147 6.36 -4.83 11.84
N TYR A 148 6.78 -3.55 11.85
CA TYR A 148 6.28 -2.53 10.94
C TYR A 148 6.74 -2.80 9.49
N VAL A 149 8.03 -3.13 9.31
CA VAL A 149 8.58 -3.46 7.98
C VAL A 149 7.91 -4.71 7.40
N ARG A 150 7.65 -5.73 8.23
CA ARG A 150 6.89 -6.93 7.84
C ARG A 150 5.46 -6.62 7.43
N ALA A 151 4.78 -5.75 8.18
CA ALA A 151 3.42 -5.32 7.84
C ALA A 151 3.37 -4.57 6.51
N ILE A 152 4.37 -3.70 6.23
CA ILE A 152 4.50 -2.99 4.95
C ILE A 152 4.73 -3.98 3.80
N PHE A 153 5.65 -4.93 3.98
CA PHE A 153 5.92 -5.98 3.00
C PHE A 153 4.66 -6.79 2.65
N GLY A 154 3.95 -7.28 3.67
CA GLY A 154 2.74 -8.09 3.48
C GLY A 154 1.59 -7.29 2.86
N SER A 155 1.33 -6.07 3.35
CA SER A 155 0.24 -5.23 2.85
C SER A 155 0.48 -4.76 1.42
N PHE A 156 1.73 -4.46 1.05
CA PHE A 156 2.09 -4.07 -0.32
C PHE A 156 1.81 -5.21 -1.29
N LEU A 157 2.34 -6.41 -1.03
CA LEU A 157 2.11 -7.57 -1.90
C LEU A 157 0.62 -7.96 -1.95
N ALA A 158 -0.04 -8.00 -0.78
CA ALA A 158 -1.44 -8.40 -0.70
C ALA A 158 -2.35 -7.46 -1.49
N SER A 159 -2.20 -6.14 -1.30
CA SER A 159 -3.02 -5.15 -2.01
C SER A 159 -2.78 -5.19 -3.52
N ARG A 160 -1.53 -5.24 -3.97
CA ARG A 160 -1.21 -5.29 -5.42
C ARG A 160 -1.71 -6.57 -6.08
N PHE A 161 -1.61 -7.70 -5.38
CA PHE A 161 -2.13 -8.97 -5.88
C PHE A 161 -3.66 -8.94 -5.97
N VAL A 162 -4.36 -8.57 -4.89
CA VAL A 162 -5.83 -8.56 -4.85
C VAL A 162 -6.40 -7.52 -5.83
N TYR A 163 -5.79 -6.34 -5.95
CA TYR A 163 -6.23 -5.36 -6.95
C TYR A 163 -6.02 -5.82 -8.39
N LYS A 164 -4.98 -6.63 -8.65
CA LYS A 164 -4.71 -7.16 -9.99
C LYS A 164 -5.59 -8.36 -10.35
N TYR A 165 -5.79 -9.30 -9.42
CA TYR A 165 -6.43 -10.59 -9.71
C TYR A 165 -7.83 -10.76 -9.10
N GLY A 166 -8.32 -9.80 -8.31
CA GLY A 166 -9.64 -9.84 -7.68
C GLY A 166 -9.65 -10.54 -6.31
N THR A 167 -10.84 -10.88 -5.83
CA THR A 167 -11.09 -11.41 -4.48
C THR A 167 -10.89 -12.91 -4.33
N GLU A 168 -10.97 -13.67 -5.43
CA GLU A 168 -10.82 -15.13 -5.46
C GLU A 168 -9.71 -15.60 -6.44
N PRO A 169 -8.47 -15.11 -6.28
CA PRO A 169 -7.39 -15.49 -7.18
C PRO A 169 -6.87 -16.91 -6.87
N SER A 170 -6.44 -17.63 -7.90
CA SER A 170 -5.85 -18.97 -7.73
C SER A 170 -4.44 -18.93 -7.12
N GLN A 171 -3.99 -20.04 -6.55
CA GLN A 171 -2.60 -20.17 -6.08
C GLN A 171 -1.59 -19.97 -7.21
N PHE A 172 -1.93 -20.40 -8.43
CA PHE A 172 -1.12 -20.17 -9.63
C PHE A 172 -1.01 -18.68 -9.97
N ALA A 173 -2.09 -17.91 -9.81
CA ALA A 173 -2.05 -16.48 -10.03
C ALA A 173 -1.07 -15.78 -9.06
N PHE A 174 -0.98 -16.26 -7.82
CA PHE A 174 0.01 -15.73 -6.86
C PHE A 174 1.45 -16.06 -7.29
N PHE A 175 1.70 -17.27 -7.79
CA PHE A 175 3.01 -17.63 -8.33
C PHE A 175 3.40 -16.76 -9.54
N GLU A 176 2.49 -16.56 -10.49
CA GLU A 176 2.70 -15.65 -11.64
C GLU A 176 2.96 -14.21 -11.18
N PHE A 177 2.22 -13.73 -10.17
CA PHE A 177 2.43 -12.42 -9.57
C PHE A 177 3.83 -12.26 -8.97
N MET A 178 4.35 -13.30 -8.32
CA MET A 178 5.66 -13.28 -7.68
C MET A 178 6.83 -13.52 -8.65
N THR A 179 6.57 -14.08 -9.83
CA THR A 179 7.60 -14.43 -10.82
C THR A 179 8.54 -13.26 -11.17
N PRO A 180 8.06 -12.04 -11.47
CA PRO A 180 8.93 -10.90 -11.75
C PRO A 180 9.87 -10.54 -10.61
N TYR A 181 9.46 -10.74 -9.35
CA TYR A 181 10.32 -10.49 -8.21
C TYR A 181 11.46 -11.52 -8.13
N PHE A 182 11.18 -12.79 -8.40
CA PHE A 182 12.21 -13.83 -8.44
C PHE A 182 13.17 -13.68 -9.62
N SER A 183 12.70 -13.24 -10.79
CA SER A 183 13.57 -12.99 -11.96
C SER A 183 14.55 -11.85 -11.77
N LYS A 184 14.21 -10.82 -10.96
CA LYS A 184 15.09 -9.69 -10.64
C LYS A 184 16.23 -10.06 -9.66
N ILE A 185 16.17 -11.24 -9.04
CA ILE A 185 17.07 -11.69 -7.97
C ILE A 185 18.14 -12.66 -8.50
N GLN A 186 17.94 -13.21 -9.71
CA GLN A 186 18.89 -14.11 -10.38
C GLN A 186 20.07 -13.36 -10.99
#